data_AF-A0A1Q3BMS4-F1
#
_entry.id   AF-A0A1Q3BMS4-F1
#
_cell.length_a   1.000
_cell.length_b   1.000
_cell.length_c   1.000
_cell.angle_alpha   90.00
_cell.angle_beta   90.00
_cell.angle_gamma   90.00
#
_symmetry.space_group_name_H-M   'P 1'
#
loop_
_entity.id
_entity.type
_entity.pdbx_description
1 polymer ?
#
loop_
_entity_poly.entity_id
_entity_poly.type
_entity_poly.pdbx_seq_one_letter_code
_entity_poly.pdbx_strand_id
1 'polypeptide(L)'
;KTHTFYEFILVDTDSIKINPKTNPQNPNLITHTSIFIQKILTIKYWNEAPHSYKQFLGTFTPSIYNYFDYKDAWKYTFLFQNSENRHSWLFCFDKTFNINQTIPLWFIIYFL
;
A
#
# COMPACT_ATOMS: atom_id res chain seq x y z
N LYS A 1 -8.45 12.23 1.94
CA LYS A 1 -7.16 11.62 1.55
C LYS A 1 -7.36 10.91 0.22
N THR A 2 -6.44 11.06 -0.72
CA THR A 2 -6.58 10.53 -2.09
C THR A 2 -6.10 9.08 -2.17
N HIS A 3 -6.44 8.37 -3.25
CA HIS A 3 -5.86 7.06 -3.55
C HIS A 3 -4.32 7.12 -3.54
N THR A 4 -3.74 8.10 -4.24
CA THR A 4 -2.29 8.27 -4.33
C THR A 4 -1.63 8.54 -2.98
N PHE A 5 -2.32 9.20 -2.05
CA PHE A 5 -1.82 9.39 -0.68
C PHE A 5 -1.66 8.04 0.04
N TYR A 6 -2.67 7.18 -0.05
CA TYR A 6 -2.64 5.87 0.58
C TYR A 6 -1.61 4.93 -0.08
N GLU A 7 -1.56 4.92 -1.42
CA GLU A 7 -0.54 4.19 -2.17
C GLU A 7 0.86 4.62 -1.73
N PHE A 8 1.08 5.93 -1.62
CA PHE A 8 2.37 6.49 -1.23
C PHE A 8 2.78 6.11 0.19
N ILE A 9 1.84 5.98 1.15
CA ILE A 9 2.15 5.44 2.49
C ILE A 9 2.72 4.02 2.41
N LEU A 10 2.12 3.15 1.60
CA LEU A 10 2.59 1.76 1.50
C LEU A 10 3.97 1.67 0.83
N VAL A 11 4.27 2.57 -0.12
CA VAL A 11 5.57 2.66 -0.78
C VAL A 11 6.63 3.29 0.12
N ASP A 12 6.35 4.45 0.73
CA ASP A 12 7.30 5.19 1.59
C ASP A 12 7.71 4.39 2.84
N THR A 13 6.80 3.55 3.34
CA THR A 13 7.11 2.65 4.46
C THR A 13 7.83 1.37 4.04
N ASP A 14 8.17 1.18 2.75
CA ASP A 14 8.65 -0.07 2.15
C ASP A 14 7.75 -1.29 2.48
N SER A 15 6.44 -1.08 2.63
CA SER A 15 5.50 -2.17 2.90
C SER A 15 5.18 -2.96 1.65
N ILE A 16 5.16 -2.29 0.48
CA ILE A 16 4.92 -2.91 -0.82
C ILE A 16 5.88 -2.40 -1.89
N LYS A 17 6.08 -3.21 -2.93
CA LYS A 17 6.49 -2.74 -4.26
C LYS A 17 5.32 -2.84 -5.22
N ILE A 18 5.23 -1.87 -6.12
CA ILE A 18 4.14 -1.76 -7.11
C ILE A 18 4.73 -1.95 -8.51
N ASN A 19 4.08 -2.77 -9.32
CA ASN A 19 4.46 -3.00 -10.71
C ASN A 19 3.20 -2.93 -11.60
N PRO A 20 2.83 -1.72 -12.07
CA PRO A 20 1.70 -1.55 -12.97
C PRO A 20 2.06 -2.06 -14.37
N LYS A 21 1.08 -2.68 -15.04
CA LYS A 21 1.18 -3.13 -16.43
C LYS A 21 0.13 -2.44 -17.28
N THR A 22 0.60 -1.80 -18.34
CA THR A 22 -0.24 -1.03 -19.25
C THR A 22 -0.64 -1.86 -20.47
N ASN A 23 -1.73 -1.48 -21.11
CA ASN A 23 -2.12 -2.09 -22.38
C ASN A 23 -1.07 -1.73 -23.46
N PRO A 24 -0.47 -2.70 -24.18
CA PRO A 24 0.49 -2.41 -25.24
C PRO A 24 -0.05 -1.48 -26.34
N GLN A 25 -1.36 -1.50 -26.57
CA GLN A 25 -2.06 -0.67 -27.56
C GLN A 25 -2.54 0.67 -26.98
N ASN A 26 -2.63 0.79 -25.65
CA ASN A 26 -3.00 2.01 -24.95
C ASN A 26 -2.17 2.17 -23.66
N PRO A 27 -0.98 2.81 -23.74
CA PRO A 27 -0.08 2.95 -22.60
C PRO A 27 -0.67 3.72 -21.40
N ASN A 28 -1.72 4.51 -21.60
CA ASN A 28 -2.40 5.23 -20.52
C ASN A 28 -3.36 4.33 -19.72
N LEU A 29 -3.70 3.15 -20.24
CA LEU A 29 -4.60 2.21 -19.60
C LEU A 29 -3.81 1.17 -18.80
N ILE A 30 -3.80 1.31 -17.49
CA ILE A 30 -3.30 0.28 -16.57
C ILE A 30 -4.31 -0.87 -16.56
N THR A 31 -3.89 -2.06 -16.96
CA THR A 31 -4.74 -3.26 -17.07
C THR A 31 -4.68 -4.10 -15.81
N HIS A 32 -3.49 -4.29 -15.27
CA HIS A 32 -3.30 -4.98 -14.00
C HIS A 32 -2.12 -4.38 -13.25
N THR A 33 -2.11 -4.58 -11.94
CA THR A 33 -1.02 -4.11 -11.09
C THR A 33 -0.63 -5.22 -10.13
N SER A 34 0.64 -5.61 -10.19
CA SER A 34 1.21 -6.57 -9.25
C SER A 34 1.72 -5.82 -8.01
N ILE A 35 1.30 -6.30 -6.85
CA ILE A 35 1.68 -5.82 -5.53
C ILE A 35 2.53 -6.89 -4.86
N PHE A 36 3.77 -6.52 -4.53
CA PHE A 36 4.69 -7.38 -3.81
C PHE A 36 4.78 -6.91 -2.36
N ILE A 37 4.14 -7.63 -1.45
CA ILE A 37 4.08 -7.32 -0.02
C ILE A 37 5.41 -7.69 0.62
N GLN A 38 6.10 -6.70 1.17
CA GLN A 38 7.42 -6.86 1.79
C GLN A 38 7.35 -6.91 3.32
N LYS A 39 6.41 -6.19 3.94
CA LYS A 39 6.14 -6.22 5.38
C LYS A 39 4.78 -5.61 5.70
N ILE A 40 4.25 -5.96 6.87
CA ILE A 40 3.05 -5.32 7.43
C ILE A 40 3.44 -4.72 8.79
N LEU A 41 3.41 -3.40 8.94
CA LEU A 41 3.80 -2.77 10.20
C LEU A 41 2.75 -3.03 11.28
N THR A 42 3.21 -3.52 12.43
CA THR A 42 2.44 -3.56 13.68
C THR A 42 2.67 -2.25 14.45
N ILE A 43 1.83 -1.96 15.46
CA ILE A 43 2.09 -0.84 16.39
C ILE A 43 3.48 -0.94 17.01
N LYS A 44 3.93 -2.16 17.37
CA LYS A 44 5.26 -2.38 17.95
C LYS A 44 6.39 -1.93 17.03
N TYR A 45 6.25 -2.14 15.71
CA TYR A 45 7.25 -1.75 14.71
C TYR A 45 6.96 -0.40 14.07
N TRP A 46 5.95 0.33 14.54
CA TRP A 46 5.66 1.70 14.10
C TRP A 46 6.69 2.70 14.64
N ASN A 47 7.40 2.38 15.74
CA ASN A 47 8.45 3.22 16.35
C ASN A 47 8.01 4.62 16.83
N GLU A 48 6.70 4.92 16.86
CA GLU A 48 6.12 6.15 17.39
C GLU A 48 4.78 5.88 18.07
N ALA A 49 4.20 6.86 18.76
CA ALA A 49 2.83 6.74 19.24
C ALA A 49 1.87 6.63 18.03
N PRO A 50 0.83 5.77 18.04
CA PRO A 50 -0.04 5.54 16.89
C PRO A 50 -0.75 6.80 16.33
N HIS A 51 -0.98 7.79 17.20
CA HIS A 51 -1.61 9.07 16.85
C HIS A 51 -0.60 10.14 16.42
N SER A 52 0.69 9.92 16.66
CA SER A 52 1.73 10.84 16.21
C SER A 52 1.87 10.76 14.69
N TYR A 53 2.09 11.94 14.10
CA TYR A 53 2.28 12.08 12.68
C TYR A 53 3.75 11.92 12.32
N LYS A 54 4.00 11.09 11.31
CA LYS A 54 5.26 10.96 10.59
C LYS A 54 5.25 11.83 9.35
N GLN A 55 6.42 12.29 8.94
CA GLN A 55 6.61 12.85 7.61
C GLN A 55 6.98 11.76 6.62
N PHE A 56 6.51 11.90 5.38
CA PHE A 56 7.03 11.11 4.28
C PHE A 56 8.53 11.37 4.08
N LEU A 57 9.28 10.33 3.69
CA LEU A 57 10.67 10.49 3.27
C LEU A 57 10.75 11.19 1.91
N GLY A 58 9.74 11.02 1.06
CA GLY A 58 9.58 11.74 -0.22
C GLY A 58 8.69 12.98 -0.15
N THR A 59 8.65 13.75 -1.25
CA THR A 59 7.78 14.92 -1.38
C THR A 59 6.35 14.51 -1.72
N PHE A 60 5.41 14.68 -0.78
CA PHE A 60 3.98 14.47 -0.98
C PHE A 60 3.15 15.53 -0.25
N THR A 61 1.93 15.82 -0.74
CA THR A 61 0.98 16.72 -0.08
C THR A 61 -0.37 16.01 0.14
N PRO A 62 -0.85 15.86 1.39
CA PRO A 62 -0.25 16.32 2.65
C PRO A 62 1.03 15.54 2.99
N SER A 63 2.00 16.19 3.63
CA SER A 63 3.34 15.60 3.88
C SER A 63 3.40 14.68 5.10
N ILE A 64 2.27 14.46 5.78
CA ILE A 64 2.21 13.72 7.04
C ILE A 64 1.16 12.62 7.05
N TYR A 65 1.43 11.56 7.80
CA TYR A 65 0.54 10.41 8.01
C TYR A 65 0.78 9.77 9.38
N ASN A 66 -0.18 9.02 9.91
CA ASN A 66 -0.03 8.28 11.18
C ASN A 66 -0.30 6.77 11.00
N TYR A 67 -0.29 6.00 12.08
CA TYR A 67 -0.50 4.54 12.01
C TYR A 67 -1.91 4.16 11.55
N PHE A 68 -2.93 4.98 11.85
CA PHE A 68 -4.28 4.73 11.37
C PHE A 68 -4.39 4.96 9.86
N ASP A 69 -3.68 5.97 9.34
CA ASP A 69 -3.55 6.20 7.90
C ASP A 69 -2.86 5.04 7.21
N TYR A 70 -1.85 4.44 7.85
CA TYR A 70 -1.20 3.22 7.37
C TYR A 70 -2.16 2.04 7.29
N LYS A 71 -3.00 1.82 8.31
CA LYS A 71 -4.04 0.78 8.27
C LYS A 71 -5.05 1.03 7.14
N ASP A 72 -5.51 2.26 7.03
CA ASP A 72 -6.46 2.68 5.99
C ASP A 72 -5.84 2.56 4.60
N ALA A 73 -4.52 2.73 4.47
CA ALA A 73 -3.82 2.60 3.20
C ALA A 73 -3.96 1.21 2.59
N TRP A 74 -3.93 0.15 3.41
CA TRP A 74 -4.16 -1.22 2.96
C TRP A 74 -5.57 -1.47 2.41
N LYS A 75 -6.54 -0.63 2.78
CA LYS A 75 -7.92 -0.71 2.28
C LYS A 75 -8.12 0.15 1.04
N TYR A 76 -7.70 1.42 1.10
CA TYR A 76 -8.07 2.41 0.09
C TYR A 76 -7.17 2.41 -1.14
N THR A 77 -5.93 1.91 -1.05
CA THR A 77 -5.04 1.77 -2.22
C THR A 77 -5.66 0.84 -3.27
N PHE A 78 -6.24 -0.28 -2.87
CA PHE A 78 -6.70 -1.28 -3.83
C PHE A 78 -8.12 -1.04 -4.36
N LEU A 79 -8.70 0.14 -4.10
CA LEU A 79 -9.98 0.56 -4.66
C LEU A 79 -9.83 1.23 -6.03
N PHE A 80 -8.61 1.47 -6.51
CA PHE A 80 -8.42 2.01 -7.86
C PHE A 80 -9.04 1.07 -8.91
N GLN A 81 -9.66 1.70 -9.90
CA GLN A 81 -10.17 1.07 -11.11
C GLN A 81 -9.76 1.91 -12.31
N ASN A 82 -9.55 1.25 -13.44
CA ASN A 82 -9.28 1.93 -14.69
C ASN A 82 -10.59 2.43 -15.33
N SER A 83 -10.48 3.24 -16.39
CA SER A 83 -11.63 3.81 -17.10
C SER A 83 -12.57 2.77 -17.73
N GLU A 84 -12.14 1.50 -17.81
CA GLU A 84 -12.90 0.40 -18.39
C GLU A 84 -13.52 -0.53 -17.34
N ASN A 85 -13.30 -0.28 -16.04
CA ASN A 85 -13.70 -1.16 -14.93
C ASN A 85 -13.20 -2.61 -15.10
N ARG A 86 -12.01 -2.78 -15.67
CA ARG A 86 -11.38 -4.09 -15.94
C ARG A 86 -10.00 -4.20 -15.30
N HIS A 87 -9.69 -3.33 -14.35
CA HIS A 87 -8.41 -3.37 -13.66
C HIS A 87 -8.36 -4.56 -12.70
N SER A 88 -7.26 -5.30 -12.74
CA SER A 88 -7.01 -6.44 -11.85
C SER A 88 -5.83 -6.20 -10.92
N TRP A 89 -5.99 -6.54 -9.65
CA TRP A 89 -4.90 -6.59 -8.69
C TRP A 89 -4.34 -7.99 -8.57
N LEU A 90 -3.01 -8.12 -8.58
CA LEU A 90 -2.30 -9.36 -8.32
C LEU A 90 -1.46 -9.20 -7.06
N PHE A 91 -1.72 -10.00 -6.03
CA PHE A 91 -1.01 -9.92 -4.76
C PHE A 91 -0.02 -11.07 -4.60
N CYS A 92 1.20 -10.75 -4.18
CA CYS A 92 2.25 -11.71 -3.89
C CYS A 92 3.01 -11.27 -2.65
N PHE A 93 3.43 -12.22 -1.80
CA PHE A 93 4.47 -11.93 -0.82
C PHE A 93 5.82 -11.88 -1.52
N ASP A 94 6.56 -10.77 -1.35
CA ASP A 94 7.90 -10.63 -1.91
C ASP A 94 8.84 -11.63 -1.24
N LYS A 95 9.91 -12.04 -1.94
CA LYS A 95 10.97 -12.89 -1.37
C LYS A 95 11.65 -12.26 -0.14
N THR A 96 11.57 -10.93 0.02
CA THR A 96 12.08 -10.23 1.21
C THR A 96 11.12 -10.26 2.39
N PHE A 97 9.91 -10.82 2.23
CA PHE A 97 8.94 -10.90 3.31
C PHE A 97 9.44 -11.80 4.43
N ASN A 98 9.44 -11.29 5.66
CA ASN A 98 9.80 -12.08 6.83
C ASN A 98 8.64 -13.01 7.21
N ILE A 99 8.79 -14.31 6.91
CA ILE A 99 7.78 -15.34 7.23
C ILE A 99 7.48 -15.48 8.73
N ASN A 100 8.40 -15.05 9.59
CA ASN A 100 8.22 -15.08 11.04
C ASN A 100 7.57 -13.80 11.58
N GLN A 101 7.24 -12.85 10.71
CA GLN A 101 6.57 -11.62 11.12
C GLN A 101 5.16 -11.94 11.64
N THR A 102 4.84 -11.46 12.83
CA THR A 102 3.44 -11.47 13.29
C THR A 102 2.61 -10.57 12.39
N ILE A 103 1.61 -11.16 11.71
CA ILE A 103 0.66 -10.42 10.89
C ILE A 103 -0.42 -9.86 11.83
N PRO A 104 -0.71 -8.54 11.81
CA PRO A 104 -1.75 -7.96 12.63
C PRO A 104 -3.14 -8.54 12.31
N LEU A 105 -3.96 -8.79 13.33
CA LEU A 105 -5.33 -9.30 13.13
C LEU A 105 -6.18 -8.40 12.23
N TRP A 106 -6.05 -7.07 12.34
CA TRP A 106 -6.78 -6.13 11.49
C TRP A 106 -6.45 -6.32 10.00
N PHE A 107 -5.23 -6.72 9.66
CA PHE A 107 -4.81 -6.95 8.28
C PHE A 107 -5.53 -8.20 7.73
N ILE A 108 -5.59 -9.25 8.55
CA ILE A 108 -6.30 -10.48 8.19
C ILE A 108 -7.81 -10.22 8.02
N ILE A 109 -8.42 -9.39 8.87
CA ILE A 109 -9.87 -9.13 8.81
C ILE A 109 -10.26 -8.21 7.66
N TYR A 110 -9.44 -7.21 7.34
CA TYR A 110 -9.82 -6.15 6.41
C TYR A 110 -9.23 -6.28 5.01
N PHE A 111 -8.18 -7.07 4.83
CA PHE A 111 -7.46 -7.17 3.56
C PHE A 111 -7.39 -8.60 2.98
N LEU A 112 -7.16 -9.63 3.82
CA LEU A 112 -7.20 -11.04 3.38
C LEU A 112 -8.63 -11.60 3.41
#